data_AF-A0AAJ2FVE6-F1
#
_entry.id   AF-A0AAJ2FVE6-F1
#
_cell.length_a   1.000
_cell.length_b   1.000
_cell.length_c   1.000
_cell.angle_alpha   90.00
_cell.angle_beta   90.00
_cell.angle_gamma   90.00
#
_symmetry.space_group_name_H-M   'P 1'
#
loop_
_entity.id
_entity.type
_entity.pdbx_description
1 polymer ?
#
loop_
_entity_poly.entity_id
_entity_poly.type
_entity_poly.pdbx_seq_one_letter_code
_entity_poly.pdbx_strand_id
1 'polypeptide(L)'
;MNADTHLNDLSLRLLGRAFDELDPEESRVVASIAKRAPSSRDAADIEDAQASTGDRLADRVAAVGGSWGFIIVFALILFGWMLLNSEILHRFGLAFDPYPYIFLNLMLSTLAAIQAPIIMMSQNRQAAKDRLTASVDYEINLRAELEIMRLHEKLDQMRIAELAEKVDALCVRLDGKR
;
A
#
# COMPACT_ATOMS: atom_id res chain seq x y z
N MET A 1 -32.44 18.46 -11.48
CA MET A 1 -32.27 17.23 -10.69
C MET A 1 -30.86 17.32 -10.11
N ASN A 2 -30.73 17.57 -8.81
CA ASN A 2 -29.48 18.00 -8.17
C ASN A 2 -28.47 16.83 -8.13
N ALA A 3 -27.18 17.11 -8.31
CA ALA A 3 -26.13 16.08 -8.26
C ALA A 3 -26.15 15.30 -6.93
N ASP A 4 -26.48 16.01 -5.84
CA ASP A 4 -26.63 15.44 -4.49
C ASP A 4 -27.78 14.42 -4.40
N THR A 5 -28.88 14.65 -5.14
CA THR A 5 -30.03 13.72 -5.17
C THR A 5 -29.68 12.43 -5.90
N HIS A 6 -28.86 12.53 -6.96
CA HIS A 6 -28.40 11.36 -7.72
C HIS A 6 -27.36 10.54 -6.92
N LEU A 7 -26.47 11.19 -6.17
CA LEU A 7 -25.52 10.52 -5.28
C LEU A 7 -26.22 9.79 -4.13
N ASN A 8 -27.25 10.41 -3.55
CA ASN A 8 -28.02 9.82 -2.45
C ASN A 8 -28.90 8.64 -2.92
N ASP A 9 -29.52 8.71 -4.11
CA ASP A 9 -30.21 7.56 -4.69
C ASP A 9 -29.23 6.40 -4.99
N LEU A 10 -28.03 6.71 -5.48
CA LEU A 10 -27.02 5.70 -5.76
C LEU A 10 -26.51 5.04 -4.47
N SER A 11 -26.25 5.81 -3.40
CA SER A 11 -25.80 5.27 -2.12
C SER A 11 -26.87 4.40 -1.46
N LEU A 12 -28.13 4.82 -1.50
CA LEU A 12 -29.24 4.04 -0.96
C LEU A 12 -29.43 2.73 -1.71
N ARG A 13 -29.25 2.72 -3.03
CA ARG A 13 -29.34 1.49 -3.84
C ARG A 13 -28.17 0.53 -3.65
N LEU A 14 -26.96 1.07 -3.53
CA LEU A 14 -25.73 0.27 -3.50
C LEU A 14 -25.36 -0.20 -2.09
N LEU A 15 -25.53 0.67 -1.08
CA LEU A 15 -25.07 0.45 0.28
C LEU A 15 -26.22 0.44 1.31
N GLY A 16 -27.44 0.78 0.90
CA GLY A 16 -28.61 0.82 1.80
C GLY A 16 -28.57 1.96 2.82
N ARG A 17 -27.64 2.92 2.68
CA ARG A 17 -27.46 4.08 3.57
C ARG A 17 -27.50 5.38 2.79
N ALA A 18 -27.89 6.45 3.48
CA ALA A 18 -27.91 7.78 2.89
C ALA A 18 -26.48 8.30 2.70
N PHE A 19 -26.25 9.12 1.66
CA PHE A 19 -24.89 9.58 1.30
C PHE A 19 -24.20 10.37 2.42
N ASP A 20 -24.98 11.03 3.26
CA ASP A 20 -24.58 11.79 4.45
C ASP A 20 -24.20 10.92 5.66
N GLU A 21 -24.54 9.63 5.64
CA GLU A 21 -24.17 8.66 6.68
C GLU A 21 -22.94 7.81 6.30
N LEU A 22 -22.42 7.99 5.09
CA LEU A 22 -21.28 7.24 4.56
C LEU A 22 -19.97 7.77 5.14
N ASP A 23 -19.04 6.85 5.35
CA ASP A 23 -17.68 7.24 5.73
C ASP A 23 -17.00 8.00 4.57
N PRO A 24 -15.97 8.83 4.82
CA PRO A 24 -15.29 9.60 3.78
C PRO A 24 -14.69 8.76 2.64
N GLU A 25 -14.42 7.48 2.90
CA GLU A 25 -13.95 6.52 1.89
C GLU A 25 -15.11 5.98 1.06
N GLU A 26 -16.20 5.53 1.69
CA GLU A 26 -17.40 5.05 1.00
C GLU A 26 -18.01 6.16 0.10
N SER A 27 -18.04 7.40 0.59
CA SER A 27 -18.49 8.58 -0.16
C SER A 27 -17.64 8.82 -1.42
N ARG A 28 -16.32 8.62 -1.32
CA ARG A 28 -15.38 8.76 -2.43
C ARG A 28 -15.60 7.69 -3.50
N VAL A 29 -15.83 6.44 -3.08
CA VAL A 29 -16.14 5.32 -3.97
C VAL A 29 -17.42 5.58 -4.75
N VAL A 30 -18.50 5.97 -4.06
CA VAL A 30 -19.80 6.27 -4.68
C VAL A 30 -19.68 7.41 -5.68
N ALA A 31 -18.92 8.47 -5.33
CA ALA A 31 -18.67 9.60 -6.21
C ALA A 31 -17.81 9.23 -7.43
N SER A 32 -16.81 8.35 -7.28
CA SER A 32 -15.93 7.91 -8.38
C SER A 32 -16.65 6.97 -9.35
N ILE A 33 -17.53 6.09 -8.85
CA ILE A 33 -18.45 5.26 -9.64
C ILE A 33 -19.40 6.15 -10.45
N ALA A 34 -19.99 7.17 -9.83
CA ALA A 34 -20.89 8.12 -10.51
C ALA A 34 -20.19 8.88 -11.65
N LYS A 35 -18.90 9.20 -11.49
CA LYS A 35 -18.10 9.95 -12.47
C LYS A 35 -17.41 9.08 -13.53
N ARG A 36 -17.46 7.74 -13.44
CA ARG A 36 -16.70 6.81 -14.31
C ARG A 36 -15.21 7.15 -14.42
N ALA A 37 -14.61 7.68 -13.36
CA ALA A 37 -13.19 8.05 -13.38
C ALA A 37 -12.28 6.82 -13.18
N PRO A 38 -11.16 6.70 -13.92
CA PRO A 38 -10.16 5.66 -13.69
C PRO A 38 -9.38 5.97 -12.40
N SER A 39 -9.55 5.13 -11.37
CA SER A 39 -9.02 5.35 -10.01
C SER A 39 -7.59 4.83 -9.79
N SER A 40 -7.07 4.00 -10.69
CA SER A 40 -5.78 3.30 -10.49
C SER A 40 -4.54 4.20 -10.49
N ARG A 41 -4.66 5.47 -10.87
CA ARG A 41 -3.50 6.33 -11.15
C ARG A 41 -3.21 7.37 -10.06
N ASP A 42 -4.18 7.67 -9.19
CA ASP A 42 -4.03 8.74 -8.20
C ASP A 42 -3.18 8.34 -6.98
N ALA A 43 -3.15 7.07 -6.55
CA ALA A 43 -2.45 6.67 -5.33
C ALA A 43 -0.92 6.84 -5.43
N ALA A 44 -0.31 6.44 -6.56
CA ALA A 44 1.13 6.59 -6.80
C ALA A 44 1.53 8.07 -7.01
N ASP A 45 0.66 8.86 -7.65
CA ASP A 45 0.92 10.28 -7.92
C ASP A 45 0.85 11.16 -6.65
N ILE A 46 0.05 10.76 -5.65
CA ILE A 46 -0.01 11.45 -4.33
C ILE A 46 1.28 11.20 -3.53
N GLU A 47 1.85 10.00 -3.61
CA GLU A 47 3.08 9.63 -2.89
C GLU A 47 4.31 10.38 -3.40
N ASP A 48 4.51 10.45 -4.72
CA ASP A 48 5.67 11.13 -5.31
C ASP A 48 5.61 12.66 -5.13
N ALA A 49 4.41 13.24 -5.04
CA ALA A 49 4.22 14.68 -4.90
C ALA A 49 4.62 15.22 -3.51
N GLN A 50 4.66 14.38 -2.47
CA GLN A 50 4.94 14.79 -1.08
C GLN A 50 6.31 14.37 -0.55
N ALA A 51 7.07 13.55 -1.29
CA ALA A 51 8.37 13.07 -0.83
C ALA A 51 9.42 14.19 -0.76
N SER A 52 9.88 14.51 0.44
CA SER A 52 10.98 15.46 0.64
C SER A 52 12.30 14.89 0.10
N THR A 53 13.22 15.76 -0.29
CA THR A 53 14.61 15.37 -0.65
C THR A 53 15.29 14.52 0.42
N GLY A 54 14.94 14.74 1.70
CA GLY A 54 15.44 13.93 2.82
C GLY A 54 14.87 12.51 2.85
N ASP A 55 13.59 12.34 2.51
CA ASP A 55 12.94 11.03 2.45
C ASP A 55 13.55 10.17 1.35
N ARG A 56 13.82 10.78 0.19
CA ARG A 56 14.48 10.10 -0.95
C ARG A 56 15.91 9.67 -0.62
N LEU A 57 16.64 10.46 0.17
CA LEU A 57 17.97 10.09 0.63
C LEU A 57 17.92 8.97 1.68
N ALA A 58 16.98 9.03 2.62
CA ALA A 58 16.78 8.01 3.64
C ALA A 58 16.37 6.66 3.03
N ASP A 59 15.46 6.64 2.04
CA ASP A 59 15.08 5.43 1.29
C ASP A 59 16.30 4.79 0.62
N ARG A 60 17.19 5.60 0.02
CA ARG A 60 18.39 5.12 -0.65
C ARG A 60 19.42 4.56 0.32
N VAL A 61 19.61 5.22 1.47
CA VAL A 61 20.50 4.76 2.54
C VAL A 61 19.96 3.47 3.18
N ALA A 62 18.65 3.37 3.41
CA ALA A 62 18.02 2.16 3.94
C ALA A 62 18.16 0.96 2.98
N ALA A 63 17.96 1.19 1.68
CA ALA A 63 18.12 0.15 0.65
C ALA A 63 19.57 -0.36 0.55
N VAL A 64 20.56 0.54 0.69
CA VAL A 64 21.99 0.16 0.65
C VAL A 64 22.43 -0.50 1.97
N GLY A 65 22.01 0.05 3.11
CA GLY A 65 22.36 -0.46 4.45
C GLY A 65 21.72 -1.80 4.80
N GLY A 66 20.58 -2.13 4.19
CA GLY A 66 19.90 -3.42 4.36
C GLY A 66 20.42 -4.57 3.46
N SER A 67 21.38 -4.30 2.58
CA SER A 67 21.89 -5.32 1.66
C SER A 67 22.88 -6.27 2.33
N TRP A 68 22.75 -7.57 2.06
CA TRP A 68 23.72 -8.59 2.49
C TRP A 68 25.16 -8.28 2.05
N GLY A 69 25.34 -7.65 0.89
CA GLY A 69 26.67 -7.25 0.41
C GLY A 69 27.32 -6.17 1.28
N PHE A 70 26.53 -5.22 1.79
CA PHE A 70 27.04 -4.16 2.68
C PHE A 70 27.52 -4.75 4.00
N ILE A 71 26.77 -5.70 4.57
CA ILE A 71 27.13 -6.39 5.82
C ILE A 71 28.47 -7.12 5.68
N ILE A 72 28.68 -7.83 4.55
CA ILE A 72 29.92 -8.58 4.30
C ILE A 72 31.12 -7.62 4.15
N VAL A 73 30.97 -6.55 3.36
CA VAL A 73 32.06 -5.56 3.17
C VAL A 73 32.39 -4.86 4.49
N PHE A 74 31.38 -4.47 5.27
CA PHE A 74 31.56 -3.84 6.58
C PHE A 74 32.30 -4.77 7.54
N ALA A 75 31.93 -6.05 7.59
CA ALA A 75 32.64 -7.05 8.39
C ALA A 75 34.11 -7.21 7.96
N LEU A 76 34.39 -7.26 6.65
CA LEU A 76 35.77 -7.35 6.14
C LEU A 76 36.61 -6.14 6.54
N ILE A 77 36.04 -4.93 6.50
CA ILE A 77 36.74 -3.70 6.93
C ILE A 77 37.06 -3.77 8.43
N LEU A 78 36.11 -4.22 9.27
CA LEU A 78 36.34 -4.37 10.71
C LEU A 78 37.44 -5.40 11.00
N PHE A 79 37.38 -6.58 10.37
CA PHE A 79 38.42 -7.60 10.51
C PHE A 79 39.79 -7.09 10.00
N GLY A 80 39.81 -6.38 8.87
CA GLY A 80 41.02 -5.74 8.35
C GLY A 80 41.61 -4.71 9.32
N TRP A 81 40.78 -3.90 9.96
CA TRP A 81 41.21 -2.93 10.97
C TRP A 81 41.81 -3.59 12.21
N MET A 82 41.17 -4.66 12.70
CA MET A 82 41.65 -5.46 13.83
C MET A 82 43.01 -6.11 13.52
N LEU A 83 43.15 -6.73 12.34
CA LEU A 83 44.41 -7.33 11.88
C LEU A 83 45.52 -6.28 11.74
N LEU A 84 45.22 -5.13 11.11
CA LEU A 84 46.18 -4.04 10.92
C LEU A 84 46.70 -3.49 12.26
N ASN A 85 45.81 -3.22 13.21
CA ASN A 85 46.21 -2.68 14.52
C ASN A 85 46.92 -3.72 15.39
N SER A 86 46.46 -4.98 15.39
CA SER A 86 47.01 -6.05 16.24
C SER A 86 48.32 -6.64 15.73
N GLU A 87 48.47 -6.82 14.42
CA GLU A 87 49.57 -7.61 13.87
C GLU A 87 50.68 -6.75 13.25
N ILE A 88 50.30 -5.65 12.60
CA ILE A 88 51.23 -4.74 11.93
C ILE A 88 51.62 -3.62 12.89
N LEU A 89 50.65 -2.84 13.37
CA LEU A 89 50.91 -1.61 14.12
C LEU A 89 51.47 -1.87 15.53
N HIS A 90 51.02 -2.95 16.18
CA HIS A 90 51.61 -3.44 17.44
C HIS A 90 53.06 -3.90 17.27
N ARG A 91 53.42 -4.52 16.14
CA ARG A 91 54.79 -4.99 15.87
C ARG A 91 55.75 -3.83 15.56
N PHE A 92 55.25 -2.71 15.06
CA PHE A 92 56.00 -1.46 14.83
C PHE A 92 55.99 -0.49 16.02
N GLY A 93 55.38 -0.84 17.16
CA GLY A 93 55.35 0.00 18.37
C GLY A 93 54.50 1.27 18.27
N LEU A 94 53.63 1.36 17.25
CA LEU A 94 52.79 2.53 16.94
C LEU A 94 51.29 2.20 17.07
N ALA A 95 50.93 1.21 17.91
CA ALA A 95 49.56 0.73 18.02
C ALA A 95 48.59 1.86 18.40
N PHE A 96 47.81 2.29 17.42
CA PHE A 96 46.84 3.37 17.51
C PHE A 96 45.58 2.92 18.28
N ASP A 97 45.11 1.69 18.04
CA ASP A 97 43.98 1.08 18.75
C ASP A 97 44.32 -0.36 19.19
N PRO A 98 45.11 -0.55 20.27
CA PRO A 98 45.44 -1.88 20.79
C PRO A 98 44.20 -2.60 21.31
N TYR A 99 44.24 -3.94 21.34
CA TYR A 99 43.22 -4.74 22.04
C TYR A 99 43.06 -4.22 23.48
N PRO A 100 41.86 -3.81 23.92
CA PRO A 100 40.52 -4.23 23.50
C PRO A 100 39.77 -3.35 22.47
N TYR A 101 40.46 -2.55 21.65
CA TYR A 101 39.90 -1.71 20.56
C TYR A 101 38.86 -0.66 20.99
N ILE A 102 39.27 0.24 21.89
CA ILE A 102 38.39 1.26 22.48
C ILE A 102 37.86 2.24 21.42
N PHE A 103 38.68 2.60 20.43
CA PHE A 103 38.27 3.55 19.40
C PHE A 103 37.22 2.92 18.47
N LEU A 104 37.46 1.68 18.01
CA LEU A 104 36.51 0.93 17.20
C LEU A 104 35.18 0.72 17.94
N ASN A 105 35.23 0.41 19.24
CA ASN A 105 34.04 0.25 20.08
C ASN A 105 33.23 1.56 20.17
N LEU A 106 33.90 2.70 20.40
CA LEU A 106 33.25 4.01 20.43
C LEU A 106 32.58 4.36 19.09
N MET A 107 33.26 4.07 17.98
CA MET A 107 32.74 4.31 16.63
C MET A 107 31.51 3.44 16.34
N LEU A 108 31.56 2.15 16.66
CA LEU A 108 30.42 1.23 16.51
C LEU A 108 29.23 1.63 17.39
N SER A 109 29.48 2.03 18.63
CA SER A 109 28.44 2.49 19.55
C SER A 109 27.74 3.75 19.02
N THR A 110 28.51 4.70 18.47
CA THR A 110 27.95 5.91 17.85
C THR A 110 27.16 5.58 16.58
N LEU A 111 27.66 4.65 15.75
CA LEU A 111 26.96 4.19 14.56
C LEU A 111 25.62 3.54 14.91
N ALA A 112 25.60 2.65 15.91
CA ALA A 112 24.40 1.99 16.39
C ALA A 112 23.38 2.99 16.97
N ALA A 113 23.85 3.99 17.72
CA ALA A 113 22.99 5.03 18.29
C ALA A 113 22.26 5.85 17.21
N ILE A 114 22.93 6.13 16.08
CA ILE A 114 22.32 6.84 14.94
C ILE A 114 21.42 5.89 14.11
N GLN A 115 21.73 4.60 14.06
CA GLN A 115 20.94 3.61 13.32
C GLN A 115 19.53 3.44 13.87
N ALA A 116 19.34 3.38 15.20
CA ALA A 116 18.03 3.12 15.78
C ALA A 116 16.94 4.15 15.38
N PRO A 117 17.19 5.48 15.46
CA PRO A 117 16.25 6.48 14.95
C PRO A 117 16.02 6.41 13.43
N ILE A 118 17.06 6.14 12.63
CA ILE A 118 16.91 6.00 11.17
C ILE A 118 16.02 4.81 10.82
N ILE A 119 16.22 3.67 11.49
CA ILE A 119 15.38 2.49 11.34
C ILE A 119 13.94 2.83 11.75
N MET A 120 13.75 3.50 12.89
CA MET A 120 12.43 3.91 13.37
C MET A 120 11.73 4.89 12.41
N MET A 121 12.46 5.86 11.84
CA MET A 121 11.94 6.79 10.83
C MET A 121 11.55 6.04 9.54
N SER A 122 12.38 5.10 9.09
CA SER A 122 12.07 4.26 7.92
C SER A 122 10.86 3.37 8.17
N GLN A 123 10.73 2.79 9.36
CA GLN A 123 9.56 2.00 9.77
C GLN A 123 8.29 2.86 9.83
N ASN A 124 8.36 4.07 10.42
CA ASN A 124 7.22 4.98 10.49
C ASN A 124 6.77 5.41 9.08
N ARG A 125 7.71 5.65 8.16
CA ARG A 125 7.40 5.93 6.75
C ARG A 125 6.75 4.74 6.07
N GLN A 126 7.29 3.53 6.26
CA GLN A 126 6.71 2.32 5.68
C GLN A 126 5.30 2.05 6.22
N ALA A 127 5.08 2.19 7.53
CA ALA A 127 3.76 2.02 8.14
C ALA A 127 2.72 3.04 7.63
N ALA A 128 3.14 4.28 7.36
CA ALA A 128 2.28 5.28 6.76
C ALA A 128 1.88 4.90 5.32
N LYS A 129 2.82 4.40 4.52
CA LYS A 129 2.55 3.86 3.17
C LYS A 129 1.62 2.65 3.23
N ASP A 130 1.92 1.68 4.09
CA ASP A 130 1.12 0.46 4.24
C ASP A 130 -0.32 0.80 4.64
N ARG A 131 -0.53 1.82 5.50
CA ARG A 131 -1.86 2.30 5.86
C ARG A 131 -2.59 2.96 4.68
N LEU A 132 -1.89 3.75 3.87
CA LEU A 132 -2.48 4.36 2.67
C LEU A 132 -2.86 3.30 1.64
N THR A 133 -1.95 2.36 1.34
CA THR A 133 -2.22 1.24 0.44
C THR A 133 -3.42 0.42 0.91
N ALA A 134 -3.52 0.13 2.21
CA ALA A 134 -4.67 -0.58 2.77
C ALA A 134 -5.99 0.17 2.58
N SER A 135 -6.02 1.51 2.72
CA SER A 135 -7.24 2.31 2.45
C SER A 135 -7.63 2.29 0.97
N VAL A 136 -6.65 2.38 0.07
CA VAL A 136 -6.89 2.32 -1.38
C VAL A 136 -7.39 0.94 -1.80
N ASP A 137 -6.77 -0.13 -1.28
CA ASP A 137 -7.19 -1.50 -1.54
C ASP A 137 -8.61 -1.76 -1.03
N TYR A 138 -8.98 -1.20 0.13
CA TYR A 138 -10.34 -1.26 0.64
C TYR A 138 -11.35 -0.58 -0.29
N GLU A 139 -11.05 0.65 -0.75
CA GLU A 139 -11.90 1.38 -1.71
C GLU A 139 -12.06 0.61 -3.04
N ILE A 140 -10.98 0.03 -3.57
CA ILE A 140 -11.01 -0.79 -4.79
C ILE A 140 -11.88 -2.03 -4.58
N ASN A 141 -11.71 -2.73 -3.46
CA ASN A 141 -12.47 -3.94 -3.16
C ASN A 141 -13.96 -3.64 -3.01
N LEU A 142 -14.31 -2.58 -2.27
CA LEU A 142 -15.69 -2.14 -2.12
C LEU A 142 -16.32 -1.78 -3.48
N ARG A 143 -15.58 -1.07 -4.32
CA ARG A 143 -16.03 -0.76 -5.69
C ARG A 143 -16.29 -2.02 -6.50
N ALA A 144 -15.38 -2.98 -6.47
CA ALA A 144 -15.52 -4.24 -7.19
C ALA A 144 -16.76 -5.01 -6.72
N GLU A 145 -17.01 -5.04 -5.41
CA GLU A 145 -18.20 -5.65 -4.81
C GLU A 145 -19.50 -5.01 -5.32
N LEU A 146 -19.56 -3.67 -5.33
CA LEU A 146 -20.70 -2.91 -5.84
C LEU A 146 -20.94 -3.13 -7.35
N GLU A 147 -19.86 -3.18 -8.15
CA GLU A 147 -19.96 -3.48 -9.58
C GLU A 147 -20.46 -4.91 -9.83
N ILE A 148 -20.04 -5.89 -9.03
CA ILE A 148 -20.53 -7.27 -9.08
C ILE A 148 -22.02 -7.34 -8.72
N MET A 149 -22.44 -6.71 -7.63
CA MET A 149 -23.85 -6.66 -7.24
C MET A 149 -24.73 -6.07 -8.35
N ARG A 150 -24.26 -4.98 -8.97
CA ARG A 150 -24.96 -4.36 -10.10
C ARG A 150 -25.04 -5.26 -11.34
N LEU A 151 -24.00 -6.05 -11.60
CA LEU A 151 -24.02 -7.05 -12.67
C LEU A 151 -25.01 -8.18 -12.35
N HIS A 152 -25.07 -8.63 -11.10
CA HIS A 152 -26.00 -9.65 -10.64
C HIS A 152 -27.45 -9.20 -10.84
N GLU A 153 -27.79 -7.97 -10.41
CA GLU A 153 -29.13 -7.41 -10.57
C GLU A 153 -29.56 -7.33 -12.04
N LYS A 154 -28.65 -6.90 -12.94
CA LYS A 154 -28.91 -6.90 -14.38
C LYS A 154 -29.12 -8.31 -14.94
N LEU A 155 -28.34 -9.28 -14.46
CA LEU A 155 -28.46 -10.67 -14.88
C LEU A 155 -29.80 -11.26 -14.46
N ASP A 156 -30.24 -10.98 -13.22
CA ASP A 156 -31.54 -11.40 -12.71
C ASP A 156 -32.69 -10.77 -13.49
N GLN A 157 -32.61 -9.47 -13.81
CA GLN A 157 -33.60 -8.79 -14.64
C GLN A 157 -33.72 -9.45 -16.03
N MET A 158 -32.59 -9.76 -16.68
CA MET A 158 -32.59 -10.45 -17.97
C MET A 158 -33.16 -11.87 -17.86
N ARG A 159 -32.82 -12.61 -16.79
CA ARG A 159 -33.34 -13.96 -16.54
C ARG A 159 -34.85 -13.97 -16.33
N ILE A 160 -35.38 -13.02 -15.55
CA ILE A 160 -36.82 -12.89 -15.31
C ILE A 160 -37.55 -12.56 -16.62
N ALA A 161 -37.01 -11.65 -17.43
CA ALA A 161 -37.58 -11.33 -18.73
C ALA A 161 -37.60 -12.54 -19.68
N GLU A 162 -36.50 -13.29 -19.77
CA GLU A 162 -36.42 -14.54 -20.56
C GLU A 162 -37.43 -15.60 -20.07
N LEU A 163 -37.60 -15.73 -18.76
CA LEU A 163 -38.51 -16.69 -18.16
C LEU A 163 -39.97 -16.32 -18.43
N ALA A 164 -40.32 -15.03 -18.32
CA ALA A 164 -41.65 -14.52 -18.64
C ALA A 164 -42.02 -14.81 -20.10
N GLU A 165 -41.11 -14.54 -21.04
CA GLU A 165 -41.30 -14.85 -22.46
C GLU A 165 -41.56 -16.34 -22.71
N LYS A 166 -40.79 -17.23 -22.06
CA LYS A 166 -40.98 -18.68 -22.19
C LYS A 166 -42.31 -19.16 -21.61
N VAL A 167 -42.77 -18.57 -20.50
CA VAL A 167 -44.06 -18.89 -19.88
C VAL A 167 -45.21 -18.47 -20.81
N ASP A 168 -45.17 -17.26 -21.37
CA ASP A 168 -46.18 -16.80 -22.32
C ASP A 168 -46.24 -17.69 -23.57
N ALA A 169 -45.08 -18.08 -24.11
CA ALA A 169 -44.99 -18.99 -25.26
C ALA A 169 -45.52 -20.41 -24.95
N LEU A 170 -45.53 -20.84 -23.69
CA LEU A 170 -46.12 -22.12 -23.26
C LEU A 170 -47.64 -22.00 -23.09
N CYS A 171 -48.13 -20.90 -22.50
CA CYS A 171 -49.56 -20.63 -22.37
C CYS A 171 -50.25 -20.60 -23.73
N VAL A 172 -49.70 -19.86 -24.71
CA VAL A 172 -50.25 -19.80 -26.09
C VAL A 172 -50.31 -21.19 -26.74
N ARG A 173 -49.29 -22.04 -26.51
CA ARG A 173 -49.26 -23.41 -27.04
C ARG A 173 -50.26 -24.35 -26.39
N LEU A 174 -50.60 -24.12 -25.12
CA LEU A 174 -51.59 -24.92 -24.40
C LEU A 174 -53.02 -24.54 -24.80
N ASP A 175 -53.31 -23.25 -24.98
CA ASP A 175 -54.62 -22.77 -25.40
C ASP A 175 -54.97 -23.18 -26.84
N GLY A 176 -53.98 -23.21 -27.75
CA GLY A 176 -54.18 -23.68 -29.12
C GLY A 176 -54.34 -25.19 -29.29
N LYS A 177 -54.24 -25.98 -28.21
CA LYS A 177 -54.32 -27.46 -28.23
C LYS A 177 -55.62 -28.01 -27.63
N ARG A 178 -56.51 -27.14 -27.15
CA ARG A 178 -57.89 -27.45 -26.73
C ARG A 178 -58.86 -27.13 -27.86
#